data_AF-A0A6B3TQ95-F1
#
_entry.id   AF-A0A6B3TQ95-F1
#
_cell.length_a   1.000
_cell.length_b   1.000
_cell.length_c   1.000
_cell.angle_alpha   90.00
_cell.angle_beta   90.00
_cell.angle_gamma   90.00
#
_symmetry.space_group_name_H-M   'P 1'
#
loop_
_entity.id
_entity.type
_entity.pdbx_description
1 polymer ?
#
loop_
_entity_poly.entity_id
_entity_poly.type
_entity_poly.pdbx_seq_one_letter_code
_entity_poly.pdbx_strand_id
1 'polypeptide(L)'
;MKKRSISHLYALTEWISRFAFLNILWIGFTILGLILFGISPSTVAMFTVIRKWLMGQSDIPIFQTFWGTYKKEFLRSNGLGVVLALLAGIIYLDLYFIKVNASIQIPLYLIIFAIVMTVLYIFPVYVHYNVTFIQLFKNSFFIMAFQKIEKKQKEAQTI
;
A
#
# COMPACT_ATOMS: atom_id res chain seq x y z
N MET A 1 38.65 7.99 -24.81
CA MET A 1 37.17 7.80 -24.72
C MET A 1 36.71 6.44 -24.16
N LYS A 2 37.56 5.41 -24.01
CA LYS A 2 37.13 4.04 -23.64
C LYS A 2 36.80 3.80 -22.15
N LYS A 3 37.38 4.59 -21.21
CA LYS A 3 37.18 4.43 -19.75
C LYS A 3 35.76 4.78 -19.26
N ARG A 4 35.06 5.71 -19.93
CA ARG A 4 33.73 6.19 -19.51
C ARG A 4 32.61 5.16 -19.78
N SER A 5 32.71 4.40 -20.87
CA SER A 5 31.73 3.34 -21.18
C SER A 5 31.80 2.19 -20.17
N ILE A 6 33.01 1.79 -19.76
CA ILE A 6 33.21 0.72 -18.78
C ILE A 6 32.56 1.07 -17.44
N SER A 7 32.71 2.31 -16.95
CA SER A 7 32.04 2.74 -15.71
C SER A 7 30.52 2.75 -15.81
N HIS A 8 29.95 3.07 -16.98
CA HIS A 8 28.50 3.02 -17.19
C HIS A 8 27.98 1.57 -17.23
N LEU A 9 28.74 0.65 -17.81
CA LEU A 9 28.40 -0.78 -17.80
C LEU A 9 28.43 -1.35 -16.39
N TYR A 10 29.47 -1.05 -15.60
CA TYR A 10 29.54 -1.46 -14.19
C TYR A 10 28.37 -0.88 -13.38
N ALA A 11 28.05 0.40 -13.55
CA ALA A 11 26.93 1.03 -12.86
C ALA A 11 25.58 0.41 -13.25
N LEU A 12 25.38 0.07 -14.53
CA LEU A 12 24.17 -0.61 -15.00
C LEU A 12 24.05 -2.01 -14.40
N THR A 13 25.12 -2.82 -14.46
CA THR A 13 25.13 -4.17 -13.88
C THR A 13 24.86 -4.13 -12.38
N GLU A 14 25.48 -3.20 -11.66
CA GLU A 14 25.25 -3.02 -10.23
C GLU A 14 23.78 -2.65 -9.94
N TRP A 15 23.20 -1.74 -10.72
CA TRP A 15 21.80 -1.33 -10.56
C TRP A 15 20.85 -2.50 -10.82
N ILE A 16 21.10 -3.27 -11.88
CA ILE A 16 20.33 -4.49 -12.22
C ILE A 16 20.44 -5.52 -11.10
N SER A 17 21.65 -5.77 -10.56
CA SER A 17 21.85 -6.72 -9.47
C SER A 17 21.11 -6.31 -8.19
N ARG A 18 21.16 -5.02 -7.84
CA ARG A 18 20.44 -4.48 -6.68
C ARG A 18 18.93 -4.58 -6.86
N PHE A 19 18.43 -4.32 -8.06
CA PHE A 19 17.01 -4.48 -8.39
C PHE A 19 16.58 -5.95 -8.35
N ALA A 20 17.38 -6.87 -8.89
CA ALA A 20 17.12 -8.30 -8.82
C ALA A 20 17.07 -8.79 -7.36
N PHE A 21 18.02 -8.37 -6.52
CA PHE A 21 18.02 -8.69 -5.09
C PHE A 21 16.76 -8.18 -4.38
N LEU A 22 16.30 -6.97 -4.71
CA LEU A 22 15.07 -6.40 -4.16
C LEU A 22 13.82 -7.21 -4.56
N ASN A 23 13.76 -7.69 -5.80
CA ASN A 23 12.66 -8.55 -6.27
C ASN A 23 12.67 -9.92 -5.58
N ILE A 24 13.85 -10.51 -5.36
CA ILE A 24 13.98 -11.77 -4.60
C ILE A 24 13.46 -11.57 -3.17
N LEU A 25 13.82 -10.46 -2.51
CA LEU A 25 13.25 -10.10 -1.22
C LEU A 25 11.73 -9.99 -1.32
N TRP A 26 11.21 -9.23 -2.29
CA TRP A 26 9.77 -9.05 -2.46
C TRP A 26 9.02 -10.38 -2.59
N ILE A 27 9.51 -11.33 -3.39
CA ILE A 27 8.92 -12.65 -3.55
C ILE A 27 9.00 -13.44 -2.24
N GLY A 28 10.18 -13.54 -1.64
CA GLY A 28 10.38 -14.33 -0.41
C GLY A 28 9.52 -13.82 0.75
N PHE A 29 9.40 -12.51 0.88
CA PHE A 29 8.58 -11.87 1.91
C PHE A 29 7.08 -11.93 1.65
N THR A 30 6.68 -11.96 0.38
CA THR A 30 5.29 -12.21 -0.01
C THR A 30 4.88 -13.62 0.38
N ILE A 31 5.73 -14.61 0.13
CA ILE A 31 5.48 -16.01 0.52
C ILE A 31 5.46 -16.15 2.04
N LEU A 32 6.42 -15.54 2.75
CA LEU A 32 6.47 -15.53 4.23
C LEU A 32 5.20 -14.96 4.87
N GLY A 33 4.58 -13.97 4.23
CA GLY A 33 3.31 -13.38 4.69
C GLY A 33 2.07 -14.08 4.13
N LEU A 34 2.08 -15.39 3.86
CA LEU A 34 0.90 -16.12 3.36
C LEU A 34 0.31 -15.55 2.05
N ILE A 35 1.14 -14.93 1.20
CA ILE A 35 0.80 -14.24 -0.06
C ILE A 35 -0.13 -13.04 0.16
N LEU A 36 -1.32 -13.26 0.68
CA LEU A 36 -2.34 -12.23 0.93
C LEU A 36 -1.89 -11.18 1.95
N PHE A 37 -1.27 -11.62 3.06
CA PHE A 37 -0.74 -10.74 4.12
C PHE A 37 0.71 -10.30 3.84
N GLY A 38 1.37 -10.89 2.85
CA GLY A 38 2.76 -10.61 2.52
C GLY A 38 2.90 -9.59 1.40
N ILE A 39 1.98 -9.60 0.42
CA ILE A 39 2.11 -8.79 -0.79
C ILE A 39 2.07 -7.30 -0.51
N SER A 40 1.21 -6.89 0.42
CA SER A 40 1.03 -5.49 0.78
C SER A 40 2.24 -4.91 1.54
N PRO A 41 2.74 -5.51 2.65
CA PRO A 41 3.94 -5.01 3.31
C PRO A 41 5.22 -5.17 2.46
N SER A 42 5.32 -6.21 1.61
CA SER A 42 6.45 -6.38 0.67
C SER A 42 6.52 -5.26 -0.36
N THR A 43 5.38 -4.85 -0.91
CA THR A 43 5.31 -3.79 -1.92
C THR A 43 5.66 -2.44 -1.33
N VAL A 44 5.16 -2.12 -0.12
CA VAL A 44 5.52 -0.89 0.60
C VAL A 44 7.02 -0.84 0.92
N ALA A 45 7.61 -1.96 1.35
CA ALA A 45 9.04 -2.07 1.61
C ALA A 45 9.89 -1.86 0.33
N MET A 46 9.47 -2.46 -0.79
CA MET A 46 10.13 -2.29 -2.09
C MET A 46 10.10 -0.82 -2.56
N PHE A 47 8.93 -0.17 -2.53
CA PHE A 47 8.81 1.24 -2.91
C PHE A 47 9.63 2.16 -2.00
N THR A 48 9.75 1.83 -0.72
CA THR A 48 10.58 2.58 0.23
C THR A 48 12.07 2.51 -0.14
N VAL A 49 12.56 1.35 -0.55
CA VAL A 49 13.95 1.18 -1.03
C VAL A 49 14.18 1.97 -2.32
N ILE A 50 13.28 1.85 -3.29
CA ILE A 50 13.38 2.56 -4.58
C ILE A 50 13.36 4.08 -4.37
N ARG A 51 12.47 4.58 -3.50
CA ARG A 51 12.40 6.01 -3.18
C ARG A 51 13.73 6.53 -2.61
N LYS A 52 14.36 5.78 -1.71
CA LYS A 52 15.65 6.18 -1.14
C LYS A 52 16.76 6.18 -2.19
N TRP A 53 16.75 5.24 -3.13
CA TRP A 53 17.67 5.27 -4.28
C TRP A 53 17.46 6.50 -5.17
N LEU A 54 16.22 6.88 -5.44
CA LEU A 54 15.89 8.10 -6.21
C LEU A 54 16.30 9.39 -5.49
N MET A 55 16.33 9.38 -4.15
CA MET A 55 16.82 10.50 -3.33
C MET A 55 18.35 10.56 -3.22
N GLY A 56 19.08 9.75 -4.01
CA GLY A 56 20.54 9.76 -4.05
C GLY A 56 21.22 8.96 -2.93
N GLN A 57 20.47 8.21 -2.12
CA GLN A 57 21.02 7.35 -1.08
C GLN A 57 21.32 5.96 -1.66
N SER A 58 22.38 5.83 -2.45
CA SER A 58 22.77 4.57 -3.08
C SER A 58 23.36 3.56 -2.09
N ASP A 59 24.03 3.98 -1.02
CA ASP A 59 24.70 3.06 -0.07
C ASP A 59 23.81 2.56 1.08
N ILE A 60 22.50 2.47 0.84
CA ILE A 60 21.58 1.95 1.85
C ILE A 60 21.68 0.42 1.97
N PRO A 61 21.65 -0.15 3.19
CA PRO A 61 21.53 -1.59 3.37
C PRO A 61 20.11 -2.02 2.95
N ILE A 62 20.01 -2.64 1.75
CA ILE A 62 18.73 -3.04 1.12
C ILE A 62 17.92 -3.93 2.05
N PHE A 63 18.55 -4.99 2.58
CA PHE A 63 17.89 -5.97 3.44
C PHE A 63 17.38 -5.35 4.74
N GLN A 64 18.21 -4.55 5.43
CA GLN A 64 17.81 -3.91 6.70
C GLN A 64 16.67 -2.91 6.49
N THR A 65 16.75 -2.11 5.42
CA THR A 65 15.69 -1.15 5.08
C THR A 65 14.39 -1.87 4.73
N PHE A 66 14.47 -2.94 3.95
CA PHE A 66 13.32 -3.75 3.58
C PHE A 66 12.69 -4.42 4.80
N TRP A 67 13.45 -5.15 5.60
CA TRP A 67 12.96 -5.86 6.79
C TRP A 67 12.38 -4.91 7.85
N GLY A 68 13.04 -3.78 8.10
CA GLY A 68 12.57 -2.77 9.03
C GLY A 68 11.23 -2.17 8.59
N THR A 69 11.09 -1.87 7.29
CA THR A 69 9.84 -1.35 6.73
C THR A 69 8.75 -2.43 6.72
N TYR A 70 9.09 -3.66 6.33
CA TYR A 70 8.19 -4.80 6.30
C TYR A 70 7.57 -5.04 7.68
N LYS A 71 8.38 -5.14 8.74
CA LYS A 71 7.88 -5.34 10.12
C LYS A 71 7.02 -4.20 10.62
N LYS A 72 7.42 -2.95 10.33
CA LYS A 72 6.70 -1.75 10.76
C LYS A 72 5.32 -1.68 10.11
N GLU A 73 5.25 -2.01 8.83
CA GLU A 73 4.00 -1.94 8.07
C GLU A 73 3.19 -3.24 8.14
N PHE A 74 3.77 -4.36 8.59
CA PHE A 74 3.10 -5.68 8.62
C PHE A 74 1.73 -5.62 9.28
N LEU A 75 1.62 -5.11 10.51
CA LEU A 75 0.34 -5.05 11.22
C LEU A 75 -0.64 -4.06 10.58
N ARG A 76 -0.13 -2.92 10.12
CA ARG A 76 -0.94 -1.82 9.60
C ARG A 76 -1.48 -2.13 8.20
N SER A 77 -0.69 -2.81 7.38
CA SER A 77 -1.02 -3.30 6.06
C SER A 77 -1.92 -4.55 6.12
N ASN A 78 -1.67 -5.46 7.07
CA ASN A 78 -2.48 -6.66 7.25
C ASN A 78 -3.90 -6.39 7.74
N GLY A 79 -4.12 -5.33 8.54
CA GLY A 79 -5.47 -4.95 8.95
C GLY A 79 -6.41 -4.76 7.75
N LEU A 80 -5.91 -4.23 6.63
CA LEU A 80 -6.69 -4.14 5.39
C LEU A 80 -6.68 -5.41 4.57
N GLY A 81 -5.57 -6.14 4.56
CA GLY A 81 -5.51 -7.47 3.94
C GLY A 81 -6.62 -8.38 4.49
N VAL A 82 -6.89 -8.34 5.80
CA VAL A 82 -7.95 -9.13 6.45
C VAL A 82 -9.34 -8.67 5.99
N VAL A 83 -9.61 -7.36 5.97
CA VAL A 83 -10.91 -6.83 5.54
C VAL A 83 -11.20 -7.19 4.08
N LEU A 84 -10.18 -7.10 3.21
CA LEU A 84 -10.28 -7.51 1.82
C LEU A 84 -10.47 -9.02 1.66
N ALA A 85 -9.76 -9.83 2.45
CA ALA A 85 -9.91 -11.28 2.46
C ALA A 85 -11.32 -11.71 2.86
N LEU A 86 -11.89 -11.06 3.89
CA LEU A 86 -13.25 -11.30 4.34
C LEU A 86 -14.28 -10.93 3.26
N LEU A 87 -14.14 -9.76 2.62
CA LEU A 87 -15.01 -9.36 1.50
C LEU A 87 -14.91 -10.32 0.31
N ALA A 88 -13.69 -10.71 -0.07
CA ALA A 88 -13.47 -11.69 -1.14
C ALA A 88 -14.07 -13.06 -0.80
N GLY A 89 -13.95 -13.48 0.47
CA GLY A 89 -14.57 -14.71 0.98
C GLY A 89 -16.10 -14.67 0.90
N ILE A 90 -16.73 -13.56 1.29
CA ILE A 90 -18.18 -13.37 1.18
C ILE A 90 -18.62 -13.47 -0.29
N ILE A 91 -17.95 -12.76 -1.21
CA ILE A 91 -18.25 -12.81 -2.64
C ILE A 91 -18.09 -14.22 -3.20
N TYR A 92 -17.02 -14.93 -2.81
CA TYR A 92 -16.77 -16.31 -3.24
C TYR A 92 -17.87 -17.25 -2.76
N LEU A 93 -18.30 -17.14 -1.50
CA LEU A 93 -19.38 -17.93 -0.94
C LEU A 93 -20.71 -17.63 -1.66
N ASP A 94 -21.03 -16.35 -1.90
CA ASP A 94 -22.21 -15.97 -2.67
C ASP A 94 -22.21 -16.61 -4.06
N LEU A 95 -21.07 -16.54 -4.78
CA LEU A 95 -20.91 -17.16 -6.10
C LEU A 95 -21.01 -18.69 -6.05
N TYR A 96 -20.49 -19.33 -5.01
CA TYR A 96 -20.50 -20.78 -4.86
C TYR A 96 -21.90 -21.33 -4.55
N PHE A 97 -22.68 -20.62 -3.72
CA PHE A 97 -24.01 -21.05 -3.29
C PHE A 97 -25.14 -20.61 -4.24
N ILE A 98 -24.85 -19.78 -5.25
CA ILE A 98 -25.83 -19.38 -6.26
C ILE A 98 -26.28 -20.58 -7.11
N LYS A 99 -27.49 -21.06 -6.81
CA LYS A 99 -28.34 -21.81 -7.73
C LYS A 99 -29.56 -20.96 -8.03
N VAL A 100 -29.40 -20.02 -8.96
CA VAL A 100 -30.42 -19.00 -9.23
C VAL A 100 -30.99 -19.20 -10.64
N ASN A 101 -32.30 -19.02 -10.77
CA ASN A 101 -32.98 -19.04 -12.06
C ASN A 101 -32.35 -18.02 -13.04
N ALA A 102 -32.27 -18.37 -14.32
CA ALA A 102 -31.55 -17.60 -15.35
C ALA A 102 -31.94 -16.10 -15.40
N SER A 103 -33.18 -15.75 -15.04
CA SER A 103 -33.68 -14.37 -15.07
C SER A 103 -33.08 -13.44 -14.01
N ILE A 104 -32.61 -13.97 -12.87
CA ILE A 104 -32.04 -13.16 -11.76
C ILE A 104 -30.49 -13.20 -11.79
N GLN A 105 -29.92 -14.13 -12.54
CA GLN A 105 -28.48 -14.37 -12.62
C GLN A 105 -27.70 -13.18 -13.22
N ILE A 106 -28.24 -12.57 -14.28
CA ILE A 106 -27.60 -11.44 -14.99
C ILE A 106 -27.47 -10.18 -14.10
N PRO A 107 -28.55 -9.64 -13.48
CA PRO A 107 -28.42 -8.47 -12.61
C PRO A 107 -27.54 -8.73 -11.38
N LEU A 108 -27.51 -9.97 -10.88
CA LEU A 108 -26.70 -10.33 -9.72
C LEU A 108 -25.20 -10.35 -10.03
N TYR A 109 -24.79 -10.87 -11.20
CA TYR A 109 -23.40 -10.76 -11.66
C TYR A 109 -22.98 -9.31 -11.92
N LEU A 110 -23.90 -8.46 -12.39
CA LEU A 110 -23.61 -7.04 -12.60
C LEU A 110 -23.31 -6.31 -11.28
N ILE A 111 -24.06 -6.64 -10.21
CA ILE A 111 -23.81 -6.12 -8.86
C ILE A 111 -22.48 -6.62 -8.30
N ILE A 112 -22.19 -7.93 -8.44
CA ILE A 112 -20.92 -8.51 -8.01
C ILE A 112 -19.75 -7.87 -8.76
N PHE A 113 -19.88 -7.68 -10.07
CA PHE A 113 -18.87 -7.00 -10.89
C PHE A 113 -18.62 -5.56 -10.44
N ALA A 114 -19.68 -4.79 -10.14
CA ALA A 114 -19.55 -3.43 -9.60
C ALA A 114 -18.86 -3.41 -8.23
N ILE A 115 -19.16 -4.37 -7.35
CA ILE A 115 -18.50 -4.52 -6.04
C ILE A 115 -17.02 -4.86 -6.23
N VAL A 116 -16.68 -5.80 -7.12
CA VAL A 116 -15.29 -6.16 -7.44
C VAL A 116 -14.51 -4.96 -7.97
N MET A 117 -15.10 -4.19 -8.90
CA MET A 117 -14.48 -2.97 -9.43
C MET A 117 -14.24 -1.92 -8.34
N THR A 118 -15.18 -1.78 -7.40
CA THR A 118 -15.05 -0.87 -6.25
C THR A 118 -13.95 -1.31 -5.29
N VAL A 119 -13.84 -2.62 -5.02
CA VAL A 119 -12.78 -3.21 -4.20
C VAL A 119 -11.41 -3.06 -4.85
N LEU A 120 -11.32 -3.26 -6.17
CA LEU A 120 -10.09 -3.02 -6.94
C LEU A 120 -9.66 -1.55 -6.90
N TYR A 121 -10.59 -0.61 -6.80
CA TYR A 121 -10.32 0.82 -6.65
C TYR A 121 -10.00 1.27 -5.21
N ILE A 122 -10.46 0.52 -4.20
CA ILE A 122 -10.12 0.79 -2.79
C ILE A 122 -8.62 0.63 -2.53
N PHE A 123 -7.96 -0.31 -3.20
CA PHE A 123 -6.54 -0.58 -3.03
C PHE A 123 -5.63 0.60 -3.46
N PRO A 124 -5.74 1.16 -4.68
CA PRO A 124 -4.98 2.35 -5.07
C PRO A 124 -5.36 3.58 -4.27
N VAL A 125 -6.64 3.76 -3.89
CA VAL A 125 -7.06 4.88 -3.03
C VAL A 125 -6.42 4.80 -1.65
N TYR A 126 -6.35 3.61 -1.04
CA TYR A 126 -5.68 3.42 0.25
C TYR A 126 -4.17 3.61 0.18
N VAL A 127 -3.52 3.09 -0.86
CA VAL A 127 -2.07 3.27 -1.07
C VAL A 127 -1.72 4.73 -1.36
N HIS A 128 -2.60 5.46 -2.05
CA HIS A 128 -2.40 6.88 -2.39
C HIS A 128 -2.71 7.81 -1.22
N TYR A 129 -3.73 7.49 -0.40
CA TYR A 129 -4.03 8.19 0.85
C TYR A 129 -3.30 7.51 2.01
N ASN A 130 -2.03 7.89 2.17
CA ASN A 130 -1.12 7.52 3.26
C ASN A 130 -1.58 8.08 4.64
N VAL A 131 -2.87 7.99 4.96
CA VAL A 131 -3.46 8.46 6.22
C VAL A 131 -3.68 7.27 7.13
N THR A 132 -2.95 7.26 8.24
CA THR A 132 -3.23 6.35 9.34
C THR A 132 -4.68 6.56 9.77
N PHE A 133 -5.53 5.53 9.85
CA PHE A 133 -6.91 5.68 10.34
C PHE A 133 -6.95 6.45 11.69
N ILE A 134 -5.92 6.26 12.52
CA ILE A 134 -5.70 6.96 13.79
C ILE A 134 -5.18 8.40 13.63
N GLN A 135 -4.37 8.69 12.59
CA GLN A 135 -3.96 10.07 12.27
C GLN A 135 -5.06 10.85 11.59
N LEU A 136 -5.98 10.22 10.84
CA LEU A 136 -7.16 10.89 10.30
C LEU A 136 -8.07 11.32 11.45
N PHE A 137 -8.28 10.47 12.45
CA PHE A 137 -9.03 10.85 13.66
C PHE A 137 -8.29 11.90 14.50
N LYS A 138 -6.97 11.75 14.74
CA LYS A 138 -6.19 12.75 15.47
C LYS A 138 -6.11 14.09 14.74
N ASN A 139 -5.83 14.09 13.44
CA ASN A 139 -5.71 15.32 12.66
C ASN A 139 -7.06 16.00 12.45
N SER A 140 -8.14 15.25 12.21
CA SER A 140 -9.48 15.86 12.13
C SER A 140 -9.90 16.46 13.47
N PHE A 141 -9.62 15.78 14.59
CA PHE A 141 -9.86 16.33 15.93
C PHE A 141 -9.02 17.59 16.19
N PHE A 142 -7.73 17.57 15.83
CA PHE A 142 -6.85 18.73 15.99
C PHE A 142 -7.23 19.89 15.08
N ILE A 143 -7.58 19.66 13.82
CA ILE A 143 -8.03 20.71 12.88
C ILE A 143 -9.33 21.34 13.38
N MET A 144 -10.30 20.52 13.81
CA MET A 144 -11.55 21.00 14.40
C MET A 144 -11.31 21.81 15.70
N ALA A 145 -10.42 21.37 16.57
CA ALA A 145 -10.12 22.05 17.83
C ALA A 145 -9.32 23.35 17.62
N PHE A 146 -8.24 23.32 16.83
CA PHE A 146 -7.38 24.48 16.61
C PHE A 146 -8.08 25.57 15.77
N GLN A 147 -8.83 25.21 14.73
CA GLN A 147 -9.55 26.18 13.92
C GLN A 147 -10.63 26.93 14.74
N LYS A 148 -11.21 26.27 15.74
CA LYS A 148 -12.18 26.89 16.66
C LYS A 148 -11.51 27.83 17.69
N ILE A 149 -10.28 27.54 18.10
CA ILE A 149 -9.52 28.38 19.05
C ILE A 149 -9.01 29.65 18.38
N GLU A 150 -8.52 29.58 17.13
CA GLU A 150 -8.02 30.75 16.40
C GLU A 150 -9.14 31.74 16.05
N LYS A 151 -10.34 31.24 15.72
CA LYS A 151 -11.52 32.09 15.49
C LYS A 151 -11.94 32.84 16.77
N LYS A 152 -11.95 32.17 17.92
CA LYS A 152 -12.27 32.81 19.22
C LYS A 152 -11.26 33.88 19.63
N GLN A 153 -9.98 33.71 19.30
CA GLN A 153 -8.93 34.68 19.61
C GLN A 153 -9.06 35.95 18.76
N LYS A 154 -9.40 35.82 17.47
CA LYS A 154 -9.61 36.97 16.57
C LYS A 154 -10.89 37.75 16.90
N GLU A 155 -11.96 37.07 17.30
CA GLU A 155 -13.21 37.73 17.75
C GLU A 155 -13.02 38.48 19.09
N ALA A 156 -12.20 37.96 20.01
CA ALA A 156 -11.92 38.60 21.31
C ALA A 156 -10.97 39.81 21.25
N GLN A 157 -10.22 40.00 20.15
CA GLN A 157 -9.32 41.15 19.94
C GLN A 157 -9.97 42.28 19.11
N THR A 158 -11.19 42.06 18.58
CA THR A 158 -11.93 43.04 17.76
C THR A 158 -13.08 43.69 18.56
N ILE A 159 -13.12 43.50 19.89
CA ILE A 159 -14.07 44.12 20.82
C ILE A 159 -13.30 45.00 21.80
#